data_AF-A0A2E1HNH6-F1
#
_entry.id   AF-A0A2E1HNH6-F1
#
_cell.length_a   1.000
_cell.length_b   1.000
_cell.length_c   1.000
_cell.angle_alpha   90.00
_cell.angle_beta   90.00
_cell.angle_gamma   90.00
#
_symmetry.space_group_name_H-M   'P 1'
#
loop_
_entity.id
_entity.type
_entity.pdbx_description
1 polymer ?
#
loop_
_entity_poly.entity_id
_entity_poly.type
_entity_poly.pdbx_seq_one_letter_code
_entity_poly.pdbx_strand_id
1 'polypeptide(L)'
;MKLQLEDWLHHALCKGLKVETIKKELCWQCPVQFECLWMALKKDDRISDHPMFIRGGLTAGKREEIWFFKNKDLKDSFDMCVVEIARSRHVSERKQKASRIR
;
A
#
# COMPACT_ATOMS: atom_id res chain seq x y z
N MET A 1 -0.54 0.49 16.88
CA MET A 1 -1.28 -0.53 16.10
C MET A 1 -0.51 -1.85 16.19
N LYS A 2 -1.18 -2.96 16.51
CA LYS A 2 -0.54 -4.28 16.57
C LYS A 2 -0.90 -5.05 15.30
N LEU A 3 0.11 -5.44 14.51
CA LEU A 3 -0.07 -6.18 13.25
C LEU A 3 -0.23 -7.69 13.53
N GLN A 4 -1.13 -8.35 12.81
CA GLN A 4 -1.37 -9.80 12.94
C GLN A 4 -0.77 -10.54 11.73
N LEU A 5 0.50 -10.98 11.82
CA LEU A 5 1.27 -11.42 10.65
C LEU A 5 1.15 -12.91 10.29
N GLU A 6 0.55 -13.74 11.14
CA GLU A 6 0.55 -15.20 10.97
C GLU A 6 -0.45 -15.67 9.90
N ASP A 7 -1.64 -15.06 9.81
CA ASP A 7 -2.71 -15.49 8.88
C ASP A 7 -3.39 -14.35 8.09
N TRP A 8 -2.74 -13.19 8.00
CA TRP A 8 -3.36 -12.01 7.38
C TRP A 8 -3.76 -12.23 5.91
N LEU A 9 -3.03 -13.05 5.17
CA LEU A 9 -3.27 -13.25 3.73
C LEU A 9 -4.66 -13.83 3.44
N HIS A 10 -5.22 -14.62 4.36
CA HIS A 10 -6.56 -15.20 4.21
C HIS A 10 -7.67 -14.14 4.22
N HIS A 11 -7.40 -12.99 4.83
CA HIS A 11 -8.31 -11.88 4.98
C HIS A 11 -8.08 -10.77 3.93
N ALA A 12 -7.15 -10.97 3.00
CA ALA A 12 -6.86 -9.99 1.95
C ALA A 12 -7.99 -9.95 0.92
N LEU A 13 -8.58 -8.77 0.71
CA LEU A 13 -9.66 -8.58 -0.28
C LEU A 13 -9.24 -8.91 -1.72
N CYS A 14 -7.95 -8.76 -2.04
CA CYS A 14 -7.42 -9.07 -3.37
C CYS A 14 -7.08 -10.56 -3.57
N LYS A 15 -7.34 -11.44 -2.59
CA LYS A 15 -7.03 -12.86 -2.69
C LYS A 15 -7.71 -13.47 -3.91
N GLY A 16 -6.93 -14.13 -4.77
CA GLY A 16 -7.40 -14.74 -6.02
C GLY A 16 -7.48 -13.78 -7.21
N LEU A 17 -7.20 -12.48 -7.03
CA LEU A 17 -7.11 -11.52 -8.13
C LEU A 17 -5.71 -11.51 -8.74
N LYS A 18 -5.65 -11.19 -10.04
CA LYS A 18 -4.39 -10.92 -10.73
C LYS A 18 -3.76 -9.63 -10.21
N VAL A 19 -2.46 -9.66 -9.92
CA VAL A 19 -1.76 -8.52 -9.29
C VAL A 19 -1.83 -7.24 -10.13
N GLU A 20 -1.86 -7.35 -11.46
CA GLU A 20 -1.95 -6.20 -12.37
C GLU A 20 -3.31 -5.49 -12.31
N THR A 21 -4.33 -6.18 -11.79
CA THR A 21 -5.70 -5.64 -11.67
C THR A 21 -5.95 -4.93 -10.34
N ILE A 22 -5.02 -5.05 -9.38
CA ILE A 22 -5.16 -4.48 -8.04
C ILE A 22 -5.03 -2.96 -8.12
N LYS A 23 -6.01 -2.26 -7.53
CA LYS A 23 -6.04 -0.79 -7.43
C LYS A 23 -5.84 -0.33 -5.98
N LYS A 24 -5.44 0.93 -5.79
CA LYS A 24 -5.17 1.49 -4.46
C LYS A 24 -6.41 1.47 -3.57
N GLU A 25 -7.57 1.75 -4.17
CA GLU A 25 -8.86 1.82 -3.49
C GLU A 25 -9.25 0.49 -2.84
N LEU A 26 -8.98 -0.63 -3.52
CA LEU A 26 -9.20 -1.97 -2.96
C LEU A 26 -8.32 -2.20 -1.73
N CYS A 27 -7.07 -1.77 -1.79
CA CYS A 27 -6.16 -1.89 -0.65
C CYS A 27 -6.57 -0.99 0.53
N TRP A 28 -7.08 0.22 0.28
CA TRP A 28 -7.53 1.14 1.34
C TRP A 28 -8.76 0.66 2.09
N GLN A 29 -9.51 -0.29 1.51
CA GLN A 29 -10.66 -0.96 2.12
C GLN A 29 -10.30 -2.34 2.71
N CYS A 30 -9.06 -2.80 2.48
CA CYS A 30 -8.65 -4.14 2.88
C CYS A 30 -8.38 -4.19 4.40
N PRO A 31 -8.96 -5.17 5.14
CA PRO A 31 -8.81 -5.25 6.60
C PRO A 31 -7.37 -5.54 7.03
N VAL A 32 -6.57 -6.11 6.11
CA VAL A 32 -5.16 -6.45 6.33
C VAL A 32 -4.21 -5.55 5.54
N GLN A 33 -4.64 -4.31 5.27
CA GLN A 33 -3.86 -3.34 4.51
C GLN A 33 -2.44 -3.16 5.07
N PHE A 34 -2.33 -3.01 6.38
CA PHE A 34 -1.08 -2.66 7.03
C PHE A 34 -0.15 -3.86 7.22
N GLU A 35 -0.70 -5.04 7.46
CA GLU A 35 0.03 -6.31 7.42
C GLU A 35 0.63 -6.53 6.02
N CYS A 36 -0.17 -6.28 4.98
CA CYS A 36 0.28 -6.35 3.59
C CYS A 36 1.43 -5.37 3.31
N LEU A 37 1.29 -4.12 3.76
CA LEU A 37 2.32 -3.09 3.62
C LEU A 37 3.61 -3.47 4.33
N TRP A 38 3.51 -3.90 5.59
CA TRP A 38 4.65 -4.31 6.40
C TRP A 38 5.40 -5.46 5.74
N MET A 39 4.68 -6.48 5.28
CA MET A 39 5.28 -7.63 4.61
C MET A 39 5.89 -7.26 3.27
N ALA A 40 5.29 -6.33 2.51
CA ALA A 40 5.85 -5.84 1.25
C ALA A 40 7.18 -5.09 1.46
N LEU A 41 7.31 -4.32 2.55
CA LEU A 41 8.56 -3.65 2.90
C LEU A 41 9.61 -4.64 3.44
N LYS A 42 9.20 -5.53 4.35
CA LYS A 42 10.09 -6.50 5.03
C LYS A 42 10.67 -7.55 4.08
N LYS A 43 9.83 -8.16 3.23
CA LYS A 43 10.26 -9.22 2.31
C LYS A 43 10.96 -8.71 1.07
N ASP A 44 11.13 -7.40 0.94
CA ASP A 44 11.76 -6.79 -0.22
C ASP A 44 11.07 -7.20 -1.52
N ASP A 45 9.74 -7.04 -1.58
CA ASP A 45 9.00 -7.13 -2.85
C ASP A 45 9.25 -5.85 -3.69
N ARG A 46 10.51 -5.37 -3.70
CA ARG A 46 11.01 -4.27 -4.55
C ARG A 46 11.33 -4.89 -5.90
N ILE A 47 10.23 -5.23 -6.54
CA ILE A 47 10.08 -5.64 -7.91
C ILE A 47 10.70 -4.55 -8.81
N SER A 48 11.99 -4.67 -9.13
CA SER A 48 12.62 -3.89 -10.20
C SER A 48 11.89 -4.04 -11.54
N ASP A 49 11.09 -5.11 -11.69
CA ASP A 49 10.45 -5.48 -12.95
C ASP A 49 9.02 -4.89 -13.13
N HIS A 50 8.33 -4.49 -12.05
CA HIS A 50 6.92 -4.06 -12.06
C HIS A 50 6.65 -2.93 -11.02
N PRO A 51 7.19 -1.72 -11.26
CA PRO A 51 7.09 -0.58 -10.33
C PRO A 51 5.63 -0.15 -10.04
N MET A 52 4.68 -0.55 -10.89
CA MET A 52 3.27 -0.21 -10.81
C MET A 52 2.45 -1.13 -9.89
N PHE A 53 3.00 -2.25 -9.43
CA PHE A 53 2.25 -3.20 -8.60
C PHE A 53 1.89 -2.61 -7.25
N ILE A 54 0.62 -2.72 -6.88
CA ILE A 54 0.06 -2.12 -5.68
C ILE A 54 0.01 -3.16 -4.55
N ARG A 55 0.60 -2.81 -3.41
CA ARG A 55 0.45 -3.54 -2.14
C ARG A 55 0.29 -2.55 -1.00
N GLY A 56 -0.56 -2.90 -0.03
CA GLY A 56 -0.83 -2.03 1.12
C GLY A 56 -1.38 -0.64 0.77
N GLY A 57 -1.81 -0.40 -0.47
CA GLY A 57 -2.32 0.89 -0.94
C GLY A 57 -1.30 1.80 -1.61
N LEU A 58 -0.07 1.33 -1.85
CA LEU A 58 0.98 2.05 -2.57
C LEU A 58 1.56 1.21 -3.70
N THR A 59 2.05 1.88 -4.74
CA THR A 59 2.83 1.24 -5.82
C THR A 59 4.21 0.81 -5.30
N ALA A 60 4.82 -0.18 -5.93
CA ALA A 60 6.17 -0.64 -5.59
C ALA A 60 7.19 0.50 -5.66
N GLY A 61 7.16 1.31 -6.73
CA GLY A 61 8.06 2.46 -6.87
C GLY A 61 7.92 3.50 -5.74
N LYS A 62 6.70 3.72 -5.22
CA LYS A 62 6.51 4.67 -4.10
C LYS A 62 7.03 4.11 -2.78
N ARG A 63 6.85 2.81 -2.54
CA ARG A 63 7.43 2.15 -1.36
C ARG A 63 8.96 2.19 -1.41
N GLU A 64 9.54 2.00 -2.59
CA GLU A 64 10.98 2.08 -2.81
C GLU A 64 11.54 3.49 -2.61
N GLU A 65 10.89 4.52 -3.16
CA GLU A 65 11.23 5.92 -2.93
C GLU A 65 11.31 6.22 -1.42
N ILE A 66 10.28 5.80 -0.66
CA ILE A 66 10.22 5.98 0.78
C ILE A 66 11.31 5.18 1.50
N TRP A 67 11.54 3.93 1.08
CA TRP A 67 12.57 3.05 1.64
C TRP A 67 13.96 3.68 1.57
N PHE A 68 14.33 4.24 0.41
CA PHE A 68 15.60 4.94 0.26
C PHE A 68 15.63 6.26 1.03
N PHE A 69 14.53 7.03 1.03
CA PHE A 69 14.43 8.29 1.78
C PHE A 69 14.57 8.08 3.30
N LYS A 70 14.13 6.93 3.82
CA LYS A 70 14.22 6.56 5.23
C LYS A 70 15.45 5.72 5.56
N ASN A 71 16.51 5.82 4.76
CA ASN A 71 17.78 5.11 5.00
C ASN A 71 17.61 3.60 5.18
N LYS A 72 16.63 2.99 4.51
CA LYS A 72 16.34 1.55 4.58
C LYS A 72 15.94 1.07 5.99
N ASP A 73 15.42 1.97 6.83
CA ASP A 73 14.82 1.56 8.10
C ASP A 73 13.38 1.09 7.88
N LEU A 74 13.05 -0.12 8.34
CA LEU A 74 11.74 -0.74 8.13
C LEU A 74 10.62 -0.01 8.85
N LYS A 75 10.85 0.41 10.09
CA LYS A 75 9.81 1.02 10.92
C LYS A 75 9.48 2.41 10.40
N ASP A 76 10.49 3.23 10.17
CA ASP A 76 10.34 4.60 9.65
C ASP A 76 9.78 4.61 8.23
N SER A 77 10.18 3.65 7.39
CA SER A 77 9.61 3.47 6.06
C SER A 77 8.14 3.08 6.13
N PHE A 78 7.77 2.19 7.05
CA PHE A 78 6.40 1.78 7.26
C PHE A 78 5.54 2.95 7.72
N ASP A 79 5.98 3.68 8.75
CA ASP A 79 5.26 4.84 9.29
C ASP A 79 5.07 5.93 8.21
N MET A 80 6.10 6.18 7.40
CA MET A 80 6.01 7.12 6.28
C MET A 80 5.08 6.63 5.17
N CYS A 81 5.07 5.34 4.86
CA CYS A 81 4.11 4.76 3.91
C CYS A 81 2.67 4.92 4.40
N VAL A 82 2.40 4.74 5.69
CA VAL A 82 1.07 4.95 6.29
C VAL A 82 0.62 6.40 6.11
N VAL A 83 1.50 7.37 6.33
CA VAL A 83 1.22 8.80 6.08
C VAL A 83 0.91 9.05 4.59
N GLU A 84 1.71 8.49 3.69
CA GLU A 84 1.53 8.65 2.24
C GLU A 84 0.22 8.02 1.73
N ILE A 85 -0.20 6.91 2.32
CA ILE A 85 -1.51 6.28 2.06
C ILE A 85 -2.63 7.25 2.45
N ALA A 86 -2.57 7.81 3.66
CA ALA A 86 -3.59 8.75 4.14
C ALA A 86 -3.69 9.98 3.23
N ARG A 87 -2.53 10.53 2.83
CA ARG A 87 -2.44 11.64 1.87
C ARG A 87 -3.06 11.26 0.51
N SER A 88 -2.69 10.11 -0.03
CA SER A 88 -3.20 9.62 -1.34
C SER A 88 -4.71 9.42 -1.33
N ARG A 89 -5.24 8.85 -0.25
CA ARG A 89 -6.68 8.65 -0.05
C ARG A 89 -7.42 9.98 0.02
N HIS A 90 -6.92 10.93 0.81
CA HIS A 90 -7.52 12.26 0.92
C HIS A 90 -7.57 12.99 -0.44
N VAL A 91 -6.50 12.90 -1.24
CA VAL A 91 -6.46 13.47 -2.59
C VAL A 91 -7.47 12.79 -3.52
N SER A 92 -7.61 11.46 -3.45
CA SER A 92 -8.58 10.70 -4.25
C SER A 92 -10.02 11.10 -3.92
N GLU A 93 -10.36 11.15 -2.62
CA GLU A 93 -11.69 11.55 -2.15
C GLU A 93 -12.05 12.99 -2.59
N ARG A 94 -11.09 13.92 -2.57
CA ARG A 94 -11.29 15.28 -3.08
C ARG A 94 -11.57 15.32 -4.58
N LYS A 95 -10.83 14.55 -5.38
CA LYS A 95 -11.05 14.47 -6.85
C LYS A 95 -12.44 13.92 -7.17
N GLN A 96 -12.87 12.88 -6.45
CA GLN A 96 -14.21 12.28 -6.64
C GLN A 96 -15.34 13.24 -6.26
N LYS A 97 -15.16 14.07 -5.22
CA LYS A 97 -16.14 15.11 -4.87
C LYS A 97 -16.20 16.20 -5.96
N ALA A 98 -15.06 16.65 -6.46
CA ALA A 98 -15.00 17.67 -7.51
C ALA A 98 -15.64 17.19 -8.83
N SER A 99 -15.49 15.91 -9.19
CA SER A 99 -16.09 15.36 -10.40
C SER A 99 -17.61 15.15 -10.31
N ARG A 100 -18.18 15.01 -9.11
CA ARG A 100 -19.63 14.86 -8.89
C ARG A 100 -20.41 16.17 -8.93
N ILE A 101 -19.71 17.30 -8.89
CA ILE A 101 -20.29 18.65 -8.87
C ILE A 101 -20.33 19.25 -10.31
N ARG A 102 -19.71 18.57 -11.29
CA ARG A 102 -19.81 18.90 -12.72
C ARG A 102 -20.83 18.00 -13.39
#